data_AF-A0A0B2WVI2-F1
#
_entry.id   AF-A0A0B2WVI2-F1
#
_cell.length_a   1.000
_cell.length_b   1.000
_cell.length_c   1.000
_cell.angle_alpha   90.00
_cell.angle_beta   90.00
_cell.angle_gamma   90.00
#
_symmetry.space_group_name_H-M   'P 1'
#
loop_
_entity.id
_entity.type
_entity.pdbx_description
1 polymer ?
#
loop_
_entity_poly.entity_id
_entity_poly.type
_entity_poly.pdbx_seq_one_letter_code
_entity_poly.pdbx_strand_id
1 'polypeptide(L)'
;MSADSPPKHVYKIIPTAPPEPIPHYFPLSDLDRQDGFIHLSTAQQVPLTCGRFFSTEHALWVLKFQLDKFADPIKWDGGFPHLYGNFGGKDVLSVQKYERDEGRTWVEIMSASSWLE
;
A
#
# COMPACT_ATOMS: atom_id res chain seq x y z
N MET A 1 -25.20 5.88 11.81
CA MET A 1 -23.84 5.87 11.27
C MET A 1 -23.67 4.55 10.57
N SER A 2 -23.88 4.52 9.25
CA SER A 2 -23.77 3.29 8.47
C SER A 2 -22.36 2.74 8.63
N ALA A 3 -22.23 1.50 9.09
CA ALA A 3 -20.96 0.80 9.06
C ALA A 3 -20.62 0.61 7.58
N ASP A 4 -19.76 1.47 7.05
CA ASP A 4 -19.19 1.24 5.73
C ASP A 4 -18.54 -0.14 5.75
N SER A 5 -18.86 -0.94 4.75
CA SER A 5 -18.26 -2.27 4.63
C SER A 5 -16.74 -2.12 4.55
N PRO A 6 -15.95 -3.03 5.15
CA PRO A 6 -14.50 -2.96 5.05
C PRO A 6 -14.08 -2.94 3.56
N PRO A 7 -13.02 -2.21 3.19
CA PRO A 7 -12.63 -2.11 1.80
C PRO A 7 -12.21 -3.49 1.28
N LYS A 8 -12.52 -3.77 0.02
CA LYS A 8 -12.16 -5.04 -0.61
C LYS A 8 -10.64 -5.18 -0.76
N HIS A 9 -9.96 -4.08 -0.99
CA HIS A 9 -8.52 -4.05 -1.23
C HIS A 9 -7.79 -3.15 -0.23
N VAL A 10 -6.56 -3.55 0.02
CA VAL A 10 -5.56 -2.74 0.74
C VAL A 10 -4.27 -2.75 -0.05
N TYR A 11 -3.41 -1.78 0.25
CA TYR A 11 -2.30 -1.40 -0.61
C TYR A 11 -1.02 -1.21 0.19
N LYS A 12 0.11 -1.68 -0.35
CA LYS A 12 1.45 -1.35 0.14
C LYS A 12 2.15 -0.44 -0.86
N ILE A 13 2.72 0.66 -0.37
CA ILE A 13 3.50 1.61 -1.17
C ILE A 13 4.97 1.33 -0.92
N ILE A 14 5.76 1.23 -2.00
CA ILE A 14 7.21 1.09 -1.95
C ILE A 14 7.90 2.05 -2.95
N PRO A 15 9.08 2.60 -2.61
CA PRO A 15 9.78 3.58 -3.44
C PRO A 15 10.64 2.96 -4.55
N THR A 16 10.78 1.63 -4.55
CA THR A 16 11.60 0.90 -5.54
C THR A 16 10.77 -0.20 -6.17
N ALA A 17 11.17 -0.63 -7.38
CA ALA A 17 10.52 -1.74 -8.05
C ALA A 17 10.54 -2.99 -7.14
N PRO A 18 9.40 -3.72 -7.01
CA PRO A 18 9.41 -4.96 -6.25
C PRO A 18 10.35 -5.98 -6.91
N PRO A 19 10.96 -6.89 -6.14
CA PRO A 19 11.76 -7.97 -6.71
C PRO A 19 10.94 -8.83 -7.69
N GLU A 20 11.58 -9.32 -8.74
CA GLU A 20 10.98 -10.24 -9.70
C GLU A 20 11.75 -11.58 -9.71
N PRO A 21 11.09 -12.71 -9.38
CA PRO A 21 9.72 -12.82 -8.87
C PRO A 21 9.58 -12.25 -7.45
N ILE A 22 8.37 -11.84 -7.08
CA ILE A 22 8.08 -11.42 -5.71
C ILE A 22 8.33 -12.62 -4.78
N PRO A 23 9.17 -12.48 -3.74
CA PRO A 23 9.56 -13.60 -2.87
C PRO A 23 8.38 -14.12 -2.03
N HIS A 24 8.58 -15.28 -1.40
CA HIS A 24 7.60 -15.84 -0.47
C HIS A 24 7.38 -14.95 0.77
N TYR A 25 8.41 -14.22 1.20
CA TYR A 25 8.34 -13.21 2.24
C TYR A 25 8.92 -11.91 1.69
N PHE A 26 8.12 -10.86 1.66
CA PHE A 26 8.54 -9.57 1.16
C PHE A 26 9.54 -8.92 2.13
N PRO A 27 10.62 -8.29 1.64
CA PRO A 27 11.53 -7.54 2.49
C PRO A 27 10.80 -6.34 3.11
N LEU A 28 10.76 -6.31 4.44
CA LEU A 28 10.09 -5.26 5.20
C LEU A 28 10.84 -3.93 5.05
N SER A 29 10.09 -2.82 5.01
CA SER A 29 10.71 -1.50 5.11
C SER A 29 11.31 -1.28 6.50
N ASP A 30 12.23 -0.32 6.64
CA ASP A 30 12.82 0.03 7.94
C ASP A 30 11.75 0.42 8.96
N LEU A 31 10.72 1.15 8.51
CA LEU A 31 9.59 1.55 9.34
C LEU A 31 8.76 0.34 9.79
N ASP A 32 8.42 -0.58 8.87
CA ASP A 32 7.65 -1.78 9.21
C ASP A 32 8.41 -2.67 10.23
N ARG A 33 9.73 -2.75 10.10
CA ARG A 33 10.58 -3.49 11.06
C ARG A 33 10.61 -2.83 12.43
N GLN A 34 10.67 -1.50 12.48
CA GLN A 34 10.69 -0.75 13.74
C GLN A 34 9.36 -0.84 14.48
N ASP A 35 8.25 -0.71 13.75
CA ASP A 35 6.91 -0.69 14.35
C ASP A 35 6.35 -2.11 14.60
N GLY A 36 6.93 -3.13 13.96
CA GLY A 36 6.58 -4.53 14.19
C GLY A 36 5.34 -5.00 13.41
N PHE A 37 4.88 -4.24 12.42
CA PHE A 37 3.79 -4.57 11.51
C PHE A 37 3.99 -3.90 10.16
N ILE A 38 3.32 -4.42 9.12
CA ILE A 38 3.37 -3.84 7.78
C ILE A 38 2.28 -2.78 7.65
N HIS A 39 2.69 -1.55 7.36
CA HIS A 39 1.80 -0.45 7.05
C HIS A 39 1.14 -0.69 5.70
N LEU A 40 -0.19 -0.82 5.71
CA LEU A 40 -1.02 -0.83 4.51
C LEU A 40 -1.88 0.44 4.48
N SER A 41 -2.49 0.68 3.33
CA SER A 41 -3.39 1.81 3.11
C SER A 41 -4.64 1.33 2.39
N THR A 42 -5.77 2.00 2.60
CA THR A 42 -6.94 1.88 1.74
C THR A 42 -6.73 2.68 0.44
N ALA A 43 -7.58 2.46 -0.57
CA ALA A 43 -7.53 3.19 -1.83
C ALA A 43 -7.52 4.73 -1.62
N GLN A 44 -8.37 5.22 -0.71
CA GLN A 44 -8.47 6.65 -0.40
C GLN A 44 -7.26 7.19 0.37
N GLN A 45 -6.55 6.33 1.11
CA GLN A 45 -5.37 6.70 1.89
C GLN A 45 -4.08 6.73 1.05
N VAL A 46 -3.99 5.95 -0.02
CA VAL A 46 -2.77 5.83 -0.84
C VAL A 46 -2.25 7.20 -1.29
N PRO A 47 -3.03 8.10 -1.92
CA PRO A 47 -2.52 9.37 -2.41
C PRO A 47 -1.98 10.28 -1.29
N LEU A 48 -2.66 10.28 -0.13
CA LEU A 48 -2.27 11.06 1.05
C LEU A 48 -1.00 10.50 1.70
N THR A 49 -0.89 9.18 1.78
CA THR A 49 0.29 8.48 2.33
C THR A 49 1.51 8.72 1.46
N CYS A 50 1.36 8.60 0.13
CA CYS A 50 2.39 8.97 -0.84
C CYS A 50 2.84 10.43 -0.67
N GLY A 51 1.89 11.36 -0.54
CA GLY A 51 2.18 12.78 -0.32
C GLY A 51 2.96 13.06 0.98
N ARG A 52 2.70 12.31 2.04
CA ARG A 52 3.34 12.51 3.36
C ARG A 52 4.72 11.88 3.48
N PHE A 53 4.88 10.65 3.01
CA PHE A 53 6.09 9.85 3.26
C PHE A 53 7.02 9.74 2.05
N PHE A 54 6.53 10.05 0.85
CA PHE A 54 7.26 9.81 -0.40
C PHE A 54 7.24 11.05 -1.31
N SER A 55 7.22 12.25 -0.72
CA SER A 55 7.13 13.53 -1.45
C SER A 55 8.36 13.83 -2.32
N THR A 56 9.52 13.24 -2.01
CA THR A 56 10.77 13.37 -2.75
C THR A 56 10.91 12.33 -3.87
N GLU A 57 10.07 11.29 -3.86
CA GLU A 57 10.11 10.26 -4.89
C GLU A 57 9.38 10.73 -6.16
N HIS A 58 9.93 10.34 -7.31
CA HIS A 58 9.34 10.60 -8.63
C HIS A 58 8.61 9.38 -9.20
N ALA A 59 8.91 8.19 -8.69
CA ALA A 59 8.26 6.94 -9.05
C ALA A 59 7.95 6.14 -7.79
N LEU A 60 6.76 5.56 -7.73
CA LEU A 60 6.31 4.68 -6.66
C LEU A 60 5.69 3.43 -7.25
N TRP A 61 5.84 2.32 -6.53
CA TRP A 61 5.13 1.09 -6.82
C TRP A 61 4.11 0.84 -5.72
N VAL A 62 2.89 0.50 -6.14
CA VAL A 62 1.80 0.18 -5.25
C VAL A 62 1.41 -1.27 -5.49
N LEU A 63 1.50 -2.09 -4.44
CA LEU A 63 1.07 -3.49 -4.44
C LEU A 63 -0.36 -3.55 -3.93
N LYS A 64 -1.26 -4.16 -4.69
CA LYS A 64 -2.66 -4.38 -4.32
C LYS A 64 -2.83 -5.77 -3.74
N PHE A 65 -3.61 -5.86 -2.65
CA PHE A 65 -3.96 -7.10 -1.97
C PHE A 65 -5.48 -7.20 -1.80
N GLN A 66 -6.00 -8.43 -1.66
CA GLN A 66 -7.38 -8.64 -1.21
C GLN A 66 -7.40 -8.74 0.33
N LEU A 67 -8.18 -7.89 0.98
CA LEU A 67 -8.18 -7.75 2.43
C LEU A 67 -8.55 -9.07 3.13
N ASP A 68 -9.49 -9.82 2.56
CA ASP A 68 -10.03 -11.07 3.11
C ASP A 68 -9.14 -12.31 2.86
N LYS A 69 -8.03 -12.15 2.13
CA LYS A 69 -7.12 -13.26 1.79
C LYS A 69 -5.88 -13.37 2.67
N PHE A 70 -5.62 -12.38 3.53
CA PHE A 70 -4.48 -12.46 4.43
C PHE A 70 -4.67 -13.57 5.47
N ALA A 71 -3.66 -14.43 5.60
CA ALA A 71 -3.63 -15.45 6.64
C ALA A 71 -3.30 -14.85 8.01
N ASP A 72 -2.44 -13.82 8.01
CA ASP A 72 -2.03 -13.09 9.21
C ASP A 72 -3.05 -11.99 9.58
N PRO A 73 -3.17 -11.64 10.87
CA PRO A 73 -4.18 -10.70 11.33
C PRO A 73 -3.92 -9.27 10.86
N ILE A 74 -4.99 -8.61 10.42
CA ILE A 74 -5.01 -7.17 10.14
C ILE A 74 -5.72 -6.44 11.28
N LYS A 75 -5.06 -5.44 11.85
CA LYS A 75 -5.67 -4.54 12.84
C LYS A 75 -5.77 -3.13 12.24
N TRP A 76 -6.80 -2.41 12.65
CA TRP A 76 -7.05 -1.06 12.19
C TRP A 76 -6.72 -0.07 13.30
N ASP A 77 -5.82 0.87 13.03
CA ASP A 77 -5.47 1.95 13.97
C ASP A 77 -5.57 3.31 13.26
N GLY A 78 -6.31 4.24 13.85
CA GLY A 78 -6.60 5.53 13.21
C GLY A 78 -7.23 5.41 11.80
N GLY A 79 -7.87 4.28 11.50
CA GLY A 79 -8.41 3.96 10.17
C GLY A 79 -7.42 3.35 9.18
N PHE A 80 -6.15 3.13 9.54
CA PHE A 80 -5.14 2.49 8.71
C PHE A 80 -5.05 0.98 8.99
N PRO A 81 -5.01 0.13 7.94
CA PRO A 81 -4.81 -1.30 8.10
C PRO A 81 -3.32 -1.62 8.36
N HIS A 82 -3.07 -2.37 9.42
CA HIS A 82 -1.74 -2.86 9.81
C HIS A 82 -1.73 -4.39 9.80
N LEU A 83 -0.87 -4.99 8.99
CA LEU A 83 -0.71 -6.43 8.90
C LEU A 83 0.34 -6.92 9.91
N TYR A 84 -0.07 -7.75 10.86
CA TYR A 84 0.79 -8.31 11.91
C TYR A 84 1.33 -9.68 11.46
N GLY A 85 2.29 -9.64 10.55
CA GLY A 85 2.87 -10.81 9.91
C GLY A 85 3.70 -10.40 8.70
N ASN A 86 3.65 -11.19 7.63
CA ASN A 86 4.29 -10.82 6.37
C ASN A 86 3.41 -11.21 5.17
N PHE A 87 3.70 -10.65 4.01
CA PHE A 87 3.08 -11.03 2.75
C PHE A 87 4.15 -11.55 1.78
N GLY A 88 3.71 -12.32 0.78
CA GLY A 88 4.56 -12.79 -0.30
C GLY A 88 3.92 -12.60 -1.67
N GLY A 89 4.59 -13.08 -2.71
CA GLY A 89 4.09 -13.02 -4.08
C GLY A 89 2.72 -13.66 -4.28
N LYS A 90 2.34 -14.65 -3.43
CA LYS A 90 1.02 -15.29 -3.47
C LYS A 90 -0.13 -14.36 -3.04
N ASP A 91 0.17 -13.35 -2.22
CA ASP A 91 -0.81 -12.43 -1.64
C ASP A 91 -1.00 -11.20 -2.52
N VAL A 92 0.00 -10.88 -3.35
CA VAL A 92 -0.03 -9.74 -4.28
C VAL A 92 -0.97 -10.04 -5.45
N LEU A 93 -2.06 -9.28 -5.54
CA LEU A 93 -3.03 -9.39 -6.62
C LEU A 93 -2.51 -8.73 -7.90
N SER A 94 -1.92 -7.55 -7.78
CA SER A 94 -1.33 -6.80 -8.90
C SER A 94 -0.40 -5.71 -8.38
N VAL A 95 0.47 -5.21 -9.24
CA VAL A 95 1.38 -4.09 -8.97
C VAL A 95 1.11 -2.98 -9.99
N GLN A 96 1.02 -1.74 -9.52
CA GLN A 96 0.93 -0.57 -10.38
C GLN A 96 2.10 0.37 -10.08
N LYS A 97 2.82 0.76 -11.13
CA LYS A 97 3.78 1.86 -11.06
C LYS A 97 3.03 3.18 -11.27
N TYR A 98 3.33 4.16 -10.44
CA TYR A 98 2.93 5.54 -10.63
C TYR A 98 4.17 6.40 -10.76
N GLU A 99 4.13 7.34 -11.68
CA GLU A 99 5.17 8.32 -11.91
C GLU A 99 4.55 9.71 -11.79
N ARG A 100 5.37 10.67 -11.35
CA ARG A 100 4.94 12.04 -11.11
C ARG A 100 5.96 13.01 -11.69
N ASP A 101 5.46 13.89 -12.55
CA ASP A 101 6.24 15.01 -13.08
C ASP A 101 6.58 16.03 -11.99
N GLU A 102 7.63 16.81 -12.22
CA GLU A 102 7.99 17.93 -11.35
C GLU A 102 6.80 18.90 -11.19
N GLY A 103 6.56 19.34 -9.94
CA GLY A 103 5.50 20.29 -9.62
C GLY A 103 4.10 19.70 -9.44
N ARG A 104 3.85 18.43 -9.80
CA ARG A 104 2.59 17.73 -9.48
C ARG A 104 2.65 17.11 -8.09
N THR A 105 1.51 16.78 -7.49
CA THR A 105 1.42 16.05 -6.20
C THR A 105 0.92 14.62 -6.38
N TRP A 106 1.23 13.72 -5.45
CA TRP A 106 0.71 12.34 -5.49
C TRP A 106 -0.82 12.29 -5.41
N VAL A 107 -1.45 13.24 -4.73
CA VAL A 107 -2.91 13.39 -4.69
C VAL A 107 -3.46 13.64 -6.10
N GLU A 108 -2.90 14.59 -6.84
CA GLU A 108 -3.31 14.87 -8.22
C GLU A 108 -3.15 13.66 -9.15
N ILE A 109 -2.06 12.90 -9.01
CA ILE A 109 -1.78 11.73 -9.85
C ILE A 109 -2.71 10.56 -9.53
N MET A 110 -2.94 10.27 -8.26
CA MET A 110 -3.55 9.02 -7.83
C MET A 110 -5.04 9.14 -7.51
N SER A 111 -5.58 10.33 -7.20
CA SER A 111 -7.00 10.47 -6.85
C SER A 111 -7.97 10.19 -8.01
N ALA A 112 -7.52 10.28 -9.26
CA ALA A 112 -8.31 9.92 -10.44
C ALA A 112 -8.09 8.48 -10.90
N SER A 113 -7.26 7.70 -10.20
CA SER A 113 -6.91 6.34 -10.59
C SER A 113 -8.06 5.36 -10.35
N SER A 114 -8.63 4.82 -11.43
CA SER A 114 -9.60 3.72 -11.35
C SER A 114 -9.01 2.40 -10.83
N TRP A 115 -7.68 2.29 -10.77
CA TRP A 115 -7.01 1.13 -10.18
C TRP A 115 -7.04 1.14 -8.65
N LEU A 116 -7.21 2.30 -8.01
CA LEU A 116 -7.36 2.42 -6.56
C LEU A 116 -8.86 2.36 -6.23
N GLU A 117 -9.33 1.15 -5.93
CA GLU A 117 -10.74 0.83 -5.64
C GLU A 117 -10.92 0.09 -4.31
#